data_AF-A0AAW6XSC4-F1
#
_entry.id   AF-A0AAW6XSC4-F1
#
_cell.length_a   1.000
_cell.length_b   1.000
_cell.length_c   1.000
_cell.angle_alpha   90.00
_cell.angle_beta   90.00
_cell.angle_gamma   90.00
#
_symmetry.space_group_name_H-M   'P 1'
#
loop_
_entity.id
_entity.type
_entity.pdbx_description
1 polymer ?
#
loop_
_entity_poly.entity_id
_entity_poly.type
_entity_poly.pdbx_seq_one_letter_code
_entity_poly.pdbx_strand_id
1 'polypeptide(L)'
;EANKPAIEKEWEPEEVELKLNRKEIKFDDFDKVEIRVAEVKEVSKVEGSDKLLQFRLDAGDGEDRQILSGIAKYYPNEQELVGKKVQIVATLKPRKMMGRISQGM
;
A
#
# COMPACT_ATOMS: atom_id res chain seq x y z
N GLU A 1 3.83 33.36 41.21
CA GLU A 1 3.01 33.29 39.98
C GLU A 1 2.53 31.85 39.82
N ALA A 2 1.21 31.65 39.78
CA ALA A 2 0.62 30.32 39.85
C ALA A 2 0.75 29.60 38.50
N ASN A 3 1.49 28.48 38.51
CA ASN A 3 1.53 27.52 37.42
C ASN A 3 0.15 26.83 37.33
N LYS A 4 -0.66 27.22 36.35
CA LYS A 4 -1.99 26.65 36.12
C LYS A 4 -1.79 25.36 35.31
N PRO A 5 -2.19 24.18 35.80
CA PRO A 5 -2.03 22.94 35.03
C PRO A 5 -2.87 23.04 33.76
N ALA A 6 -2.24 22.78 32.61
CA ALA A 6 -2.95 22.62 31.34
C ALA A 6 -3.92 21.45 31.52
N ILE A 7 -5.21 21.71 31.31
CA ILE A 7 -6.24 20.68 31.32
C ILE A 7 -5.95 19.78 30.13
N GLU A 8 -5.52 18.54 30.38
CA GLU A 8 -5.46 17.49 29.37
C GLU A 8 -6.89 17.27 28.87
N LYS A 9 -7.18 17.69 27.64
CA LYS A 9 -8.49 17.45 27.02
C LYS A 9 -8.63 15.94 26.82
N GLU A 10 -9.66 15.36 27.43
CA GLU A 10 -10.03 13.96 27.23
C GLU A 10 -10.37 13.72 25.75
N TRP A 11 -9.93 12.58 25.19
CA TRP A 11 -10.11 12.32 23.77
C TRP A 11 -11.56 11.92 23.48
N GLU A 12 -12.30 12.84 22.84
CA GLU A 12 -13.69 12.62 22.40
C GLU A 12 -13.72 12.32 20.89
N PRO A 13 -13.91 11.04 20.47
CA PRO A 13 -13.83 10.66 19.05
C PRO A 13 -14.93 11.29 18.18
N GLU A 14 -16.08 11.64 18.75
CA GLU A 14 -17.21 12.26 18.03
C GLU A 14 -16.93 13.73 17.65
N GLU A 15 -16.03 14.41 18.37
CA GLU A 15 -15.64 15.80 18.08
C GLU A 15 -14.47 15.89 17.09
N VAL A 16 -13.95 14.76 16.59
CA VAL A 16 -12.78 14.74 15.71
C VAL A 16 -13.16 15.23 14.31
N GLU A 17 -12.67 16.41 13.95
CA GLU A 17 -12.80 16.93 12.58
C GLU A 17 -11.85 16.18 11.62
N LEU A 18 -12.43 15.40 10.70
CA LEU A 18 -11.68 14.67 9.68
C LEU A 18 -11.23 15.61 8.55
N LYS A 19 -9.92 15.78 8.39
CA LYS A 19 -9.33 16.54 7.27
C LYS A 19 -9.20 15.66 6.03
N LEU A 20 -10.20 15.71 5.15
CA LEU A 20 -10.24 14.89 3.93
C LEU A 20 -9.85 15.68 2.67
N ASN A 21 -8.95 15.12 1.87
CA ASN A 21 -8.60 15.66 0.54
C ASN A 21 -9.55 15.18 -0.58
N ARG A 22 -10.48 14.28 -0.26
CA ARG A 22 -11.47 13.68 -1.18
C ARG A 22 -12.80 13.49 -0.45
N LYS A 23 -13.89 13.30 -1.20
CA LYS A 23 -15.20 13.00 -0.63
C LYS A 23 -15.21 11.64 0.06
N GLU A 24 -16.06 11.53 1.07
CA GLU A 24 -16.39 10.25 1.72
C GLU A 24 -17.01 9.28 0.70
N ILE A 25 -16.76 7.99 0.92
CA ILE A 25 -17.32 6.90 0.12
C ILE A 25 -18.24 6.05 0.99
N LYS A 26 -19.16 5.33 0.35
CA LYS A 26 -20.01 4.36 1.04
C LYS A 26 -19.22 3.11 1.36
N PHE A 27 -19.64 2.39 2.41
CA PHE A 27 -19.05 1.11 2.78
C PHE A 27 -19.05 0.11 1.60
N ASP A 28 -20.15 0.03 0.85
CA ASP A 28 -20.28 -0.86 -0.31
C ASP A 28 -19.22 -0.62 -1.41
N ASP A 29 -18.64 0.57 -1.49
CA ASP A 29 -17.55 0.85 -2.42
C ASP A 29 -16.21 0.32 -1.89
N PHE A 30 -16.00 0.37 -0.57
CA PHE A 30 -14.85 -0.24 0.09
C PHE A 30 -14.92 -1.77 0.05
N ASP A 31 -16.09 -2.36 0.27
CA ASP A 31 -16.30 -3.83 0.29
C ASP A 31 -15.93 -4.51 -1.04
N LYS A 32 -16.02 -3.79 -2.17
CA LYS A 32 -15.57 -4.27 -3.49
C LYS A 32 -14.04 -4.42 -3.59
N VAL A 33 -13.29 -3.80 -2.68
CA VAL A 33 -11.83 -3.76 -2.71
C VAL A 33 -11.28 -4.81 -1.76
N GLU A 34 -10.70 -5.87 -2.30
CA GLU A 34 -10.03 -6.88 -1.50
C GLU A 34 -8.59 -6.45 -1.25
N ILE A 35 -8.27 -6.13 0.01
CA ILE A 35 -6.91 -5.83 0.44
C ILE A 35 -6.35 -7.06 1.14
N ARG A 36 -5.20 -7.55 0.68
CA ARG A 36 -4.51 -8.69 1.29
C ARG A 36 -3.13 -8.29 1.80
N VAL A 37 -2.67 -8.98 2.83
CA VAL A 37 -1.26 -8.95 3.22
C VAL A 37 -0.53 -10.00 2.38
N ALA A 38 0.51 -9.57 1.66
CA ALA A 38 1.35 -10.43 0.85
C ALA A 38 2.81 -10.36 1.32
N GLU A 39 3.53 -11.48 1.25
CA GLU A 39 4.96 -11.53 1.55
C GLU A 39 5.77 -11.29 0.28
N VAL A 40 6.76 -10.40 0.35
CA VAL A 40 7.69 -10.17 -0.76
C VAL A 40 8.66 -11.35 -0.87
N LYS A 41 8.56 -12.12 -1.95
CA LYS A 41 9.47 -13.24 -2.23
C LYS A 41 10.69 -12.77 -3.01
N GLU A 42 10.49 -11.93 -4.01
CA GLU A 42 11.56 -11.36 -4.84
C GLU A 42 11.21 -9.93 -5.26
N VAL A 43 12.25 -9.12 -5.50
CA VAL A 43 12.12 -7.76 -6.01
C VAL A 43 13.29 -7.42 -6.93
N SER A 44 12.99 -6.71 -8.02
CA SER A 44 13.98 -6.24 -8.99
C SER A 44 13.58 -4.91 -9.60
N LYS A 45 14.56 -4.16 -10.12
CA LYS A 45 14.29 -2.97 -10.93
C LYS A 45 13.75 -3.38 -12.30
N VAL A 46 12.80 -2.60 -12.79
CA VAL A 46 12.28 -2.79 -14.16
C VAL A 46 13.22 -2.11 -15.13
N GLU A 47 13.85 -2.89 -16.02
CA GLU A 47 14.67 -2.37 -17.09
C GLU A 47 13.90 -1.34 -17.93
N GLY A 48 14.53 -0.19 -18.19
CA GLY A 48 13.91 0.93 -18.90
C GLY A 48 13.01 1.82 -18.03
N SER A 49 12.96 1.63 -16.71
CA SER A 49 12.22 2.51 -15.78
C SER A 49 13.05 2.91 -14.56
N ASP A 50 13.05 4.20 -14.24
CA ASP A 50 13.62 4.77 -13.01
C ASP A 50 12.64 4.77 -11.82
N LYS A 51 11.39 4.36 -12.06
CA LYS A 51 10.28 4.49 -11.10
C LYS A 51 9.76 3.14 -10.62
N LEU A 52 9.94 2.08 -11.39
CA LEU A 52 9.25 0.82 -11.16
C LEU A 52 10.15 -0.23 -10.53
N LEU A 53 9.60 -0.88 -9.50
CA LEU A 53 10.07 -2.17 -9.00
C LEU A 53 9.08 -3.25 -9.44
N GLN A 54 9.63 -4.43 -9.77
CA GLN A 54 8.91 -5.65 -10.08
C GLN A 54 9.00 -6.58 -8.88
N PHE A 55 7.84 -6.92 -8.32
CA PHE A 55 7.72 -7.81 -7.18
C PHE A 55 7.19 -9.17 -7.61
N ARG A 56 7.70 -10.22 -6.97
CA ARG A 56 7.05 -11.52 -6.85
C ARG A 56 6.55 -11.66 -5.41
N LEU A 57 5.24 -11.84 -5.25
CA LEU A 57 4.57 -11.79 -3.94
C LEU A 57 3.75 -13.04 -3.71
N ASP A 58 3.87 -13.63 -2.51
CA ASP A 58 2.93 -14.63 -2.02
C ASP A 58 1.74 -13.91 -1.37
N ALA A 59 0.59 -13.98 -2.03
CA ALA A 59 -0.68 -13.39 -1.58
C ALA A 59 -1.72 -14.45 -1.19
N GLY A 60 -1.29 -15.69 -0.98
CA GLY A 60 -2.17 -16.81 -0.59
C GLY A 60 -3.02 -17.38 -1.73
N ASP A 61 -2.67 -17.14 -2.99
CA ASP A 61 -3.40 -17.65 -4.16
C ASP A 61 -2.95 -19.07 -4.57
N GLY A 62 -2.00 -19.67 -3.85
CA GLY A 62 -1.33 -20.92 -4.21
C GLY A 62 -0.17 -20.75 -5.20
N GLU A 63 -0.18 -19.65 -5.96
CA GLU A 63 0.91 -19.22 -6.85
C GLU A 63 1.27 -17.76 -6.58
N ASP A 64 2.52 -17.39 -6.83
CA ASP A 64 2.99 -16.02 -6.62
C ASP A 64 2.39 -15.05 -7.65
N ARG A 65 2.03 -13.83 -7.20
CA ARG A 65 1.64 -12.73 -8.09
C ARG A 65 2.83 -11.89 -8.51
N GLN A 66 2.76 -11.35 -9.71
CA GLN A 66 3.62 -10.25 -10.15
C GLN A 66 2.92 -8.91 -9.97
N ILE A 67 3.53 -7.98 -9.23
CA ILE A 67 3.05 -6.60 -9.09
C ILE A 67 4.17 -5.61 -9.42
N LEU A 68 3.84 -4.59 -10.20
CA LEU A 68 4.76 -3.51 -10.57
C LEU A 68 4.37 -2.25 -9.80
N SER A 69 5.28 -1.74 -8.95
CA SER A 69 5.00 -0.58 -8.10
C SER A 69 5.95 0.57 -8.38
N GLY A 70 5.38 1.79 -8.45
CA GLY A 70 6.06 3.04 -8.76
C GLY A 70 6.91 3.63 -7.64
N ILE A 71 7.49 2.78 -6.78
CA ILE A 71 8.14 3.18 -5.53
C ILE A 71 9.66 3.14 -5.57
N ALA A 72 10.28 2.85 -6.70
CA ALA A 72 11.74 2.64 -6.80
C ALA A 72 12.55 3.82 -6.24
N LYS A 73 12.07 5.06 -6.39
CA LYS A 73 12.74 6.27 -5.89
C LYS A 73 12.78 6.38 -4.37
N TYR A 74 11.86 5.71 -3.68
CA TYR A 74 11.75 5.71 -2.23
C TYR A 74 12.49 4.53 -1.58
N TYR A 75 12.80 3.50 -2.38
CA TYR A 75 13.50 2.30 -1.95
C TYR A 75 14.76 2.08 -2.79
N PRO A 76 15.83 2.87 -2.55
CA PRO A 76 17.08 2.74 -3.30
C PRO A 76 17.78 1.39 -3.10
N ASN A 77 17.50 0.72 -1.97
CA ASN A 77 17.93 -0.63 -1.63
C ASN A 77 16.71 -1.57 -1.68
N GLU A 78 16.18 -1.88 -2.87
CA GLU A 78 14.94 -2.64 -3.00
C GLU A 78 14.99 -4.01 -2.32
N GLN A 79 16.18 -4.63 -2.21
CA GLN A 79 16.38 -5.94 -1.60
C GLN A 79 15.99 -5.98 -0.12
N GLU A 80 15.96 -4.85 0.58
CA GLU A 80 15.46 -4.76 1.97
C GLU A 80 13.97 -5.09 2.07
N LEU A 81 13.23 -5.06 0.95
CA LEU A 81 11.82 -5.39 0.91
C LEU A 81 11.56 -6.90 0.94
N VAL A 82 12.53 -7.75 0.59
CA VAL A 82 12.36 -9.21 0.60
C VAL A 82 12.06 -9.69 2.02
N GLY A 83 11.06 -10.56 2.15
CA GLY A 83 10.54 -11.06 3.43
C GLY A 83 9.64 -10.09 4.20
N LYS A 84 9.50 -8.83 3.74
CA LYS A 84 8.52 -7.91 4.33
C LYS A 84 7.11 -8.31 3.93
N LYS A 85 6.17 -8.05 4.83
CA LYS A 85 4.73 -8.14 4.57
C LYS A 85 4.22 -6.77 4.12
N VAL A 86 3.54 -6.74 2.98
CA VAL A 86 2.97 -5.53 2.38
C VAL A 86 1.48 -5.72 2.14
N GLN A 87 0.73 -4.62 2.09
CA GLN A 87 -0.67 -4.65 1.70
C GLN A 87 -0.76 -4.49 0.19
N ILE A 88 -1.57 -5.33 -0.47
CA ILE A 88 -1.86 -5.24 -1.89
C ILE A 88 -3.35 -5.09 -2.11
N VAL A 89 -3.74 -4.45 -3.21
CA VAL A 89 -5.12 -4.54 -3.71
C VAL A 89 -5.23 -5.73 -4.66
N ALA A 90 -5.95 -6.77 -4.24
CA ALA A 90 -6.02 -8.06 -4.91
C ALA A 90 -7.14 -8.16 -5.97
N THR A 91 -8.19 -7.32 -5.91
CA THR A 91 -9.34 -7.36 -6.82
C THR A 91 -9.18 -6.52 -8.11
N LEU A 92 -8.07 -5.80 -8.29
CA LEU A 92 -7.84 -5.03 -9.51
C LEU A 92 -7.59 -5.95 -10.72
N LYS A 93 -8.19 -5.61 -11.86
CA LYS A 93 -7.93 -6.32 -13.12
C LYS A 93 -6.44 -6.23 -13.47
N PRO A 94 -5.79 -7.35 -13.84
CA PRO A 94 -4.40 -7.32 -14.28
C PRO A 94 -4.20 -6.36 -15.46
N ARG A 95 -3.10 -5.61 -15.44
CA ARG A 95 -2.77 -4.65 -16.51
C ARG A 95 -1.32 -4.79 -16.96
N LYS A 96 -1.07 -4.58 -18.25
CA LYS A 96 0.30 -4.58 -18.80
C LYS A 96 0.93 -3.21 -18.66
N MET A 97 2.21 -3.16 -18.27
CA MET A 97 3.05 -1.96 -18.29
C MET A 97 4.52 -2.36 -18.47
N MET A 98 5.30 -1.59 -19.24
CA MET A 98 6.71 -1.90 -19.54
C MET A 98 6.95 -3.37 -19.96
N GLY A 99 6.08 -3.89 -20.82
CA GLY A 99 6.16 -5.27 -21.33
C GLY A 99 5.79 -6.37 -20.34
N ARG A 100 5.41 -6.03 -19.11
CA ARG A 100 5.16 -6.96 -18.00
C ARG A 100 3.71 -6.84 -17.50
N ILE A 101 3.16 -7.91 -16.92
CA ILE A 101 1.83 -7.90 -16.29
C ILE A 101 1.94 -7.44 -14.83
N SER A 102 1.00 -6.62 -14.35
CA SER A 102 0.81 -6.31 -12.92
C SER A 102 -0.55 -6.83 -12.49
N GLN A 103 -0.60 -7.71 -11.50
CA GLN A 103 -1.78 -8.45 -11.02
C GLN A 103 -2.33 -7.88 -9.70
N GLY A 104 -2.13 -6.58 -9.49
CA GLY A 104 -2.54 -5.85 -8.32
C GLY A 104 -1.85 -4.48 -8.26
N MET A 105 -1.93 -3.86 -7.10
CA MET A 105 -1.25 -2.60 -6.75
C MET A 105 -0.72 -2.68 -5.33
#